data_AF-I3RFG2-F1
#
_entry.id   AF-I3RFG2-F1
#
_cell.length_a   1.000
_cell.length_b   1.000
_cell.length_c   1.000
_cell.angle_alpha   90.00
_cell.angle_beta   90.00
_cell.angle_gamma   90.00
#
_symmetry.space_group_name_H-M   'P 1'
#
loop_
_entity.id
_entity.type
_entity.pdbx_description
1 polymer ?
#
loop_
_entity_poly.entity_id
_entity_poly.type
_entity_poly.pdbx_seq_one_letter_code
_entity_poly.pdbx_strand_id
1 'polypeptide(L)'
;MSKGEEILVKALASALDKVSPGLKAVLETHLKVSLGKGLEVAYSNPKEFKSAVAKLFGEYSARLLEMVVIDQVKDVLGGSEPPETLEELVEILKEIYGD
;
A
#
# COMPACT_ATOMS: atom_id res chain seq x y z
N MET A 1 15.37 4.12 2.07
CA MET A 1 14.09 3.94 1.36
C MET A 1 14.43 3.74 -0.10
N SER A 2 13.96 2.64 -0.69
CA SER A 2 14.22 2.39 -2.11
C SER A 2 13.27 3.17 -3.00
N LYS A 3 13.54 3.22 -4.32
CA LYS A 3 12.67 3.96 -5.25
C LYS A 3 11.29 3.29 -5.39
N GLY A 4 11.25 1.95 -5.39
CA GLY A 4 9.99 1.20 -5.39
C GLY A 4 9.18 1.44 -4.11
N GLU A 5 9.85 1.45 -2.96
CA GLU A 5 9.23 1.75 -1.67
C GLU A 5 8.62 3.16 -1.64
N GLU A 6 9.38 4.16 -2.11
CA GLU A 6 8.93 5.56 -2.13
C GLU A 6 7.69 5.75 -3.01
N ILE A 7 7.66 5.11 -4.19
CA ILE A 7 6.51 5.16 -5.10
C ILE A 7 5.28 4.56 -4.44
N LEU A 8 5.40 3.37 -3.83
CA LEU A 8 4.27 2.71 -3.20
C LEU A 8 3.74 3.52 -2.00
N VAL A 9 4.63 4.02 -1.14
CA VAL A 9 4.22 4.81 0.03
C VAL A 9 3.54 6.12 -0.39
N LYS A 10 4.04 6.78 -1.44
CA LYS A 10 3.39 7.99 -1.99
C LYS A 10 2.02 7.68 -2.58
N ALA A 11 1.87 6.59 -3.32
CA ALA A 11 0.57 6.17 -3.85
C ALA A 11 -0.41 5.84 -2.72
N LEU A 12 0.02 5.09 -1.70
CA LEU A 12 -0.78 4.82 -0.51
C LEU A 12 -1.23 6.09 0.19
N ALA A 13 -0.32 7.02 0.46
CA ALA A 13 -0.65 8.29 1.08
C ALA A 13 -1.67 9.07 0.23
N SER A 14 -1.46 9.15 -1.09
CA SER A 14 -2.38 9.83 -1.99
C SER A 14 -3.75 9.16 -2.07
N ALA A 15 -3.82 7.83 -2.07
CA ALA A 15 -5.07 7.08 -2.03
C ALA A 15 -5.85 7.36 -0.75
N LEU A 16 -5.18 7.30 0.40
CA LEU A 16 -5.80 7.56 1.70
C LEU A 16 -6.32 8.99 1.81
N ASP A 17 -5.53 9.97 1.35
CA ASP A 17 -5.92 11.39 1.36
C ASP A 17 -7.09 11.70 0.40
N LYS A 18 -7.20 10.99 -0.72
CA LYS A 18 -8.35 11.10 -1.65
C LYS A 18 -9.64 10.51 -1.06
N VAL A 19 -9.55 9.44 -0.27
CA VAL A 19 -10.73 8.81 0.33
C VAL A 19 -11.32 9.71 1.41
N SER A 20 -10.50 10.23 2.32
CA SER A 20 -10.96 11.19 3.33
C SER A 20 -9.80 11.94 3.99
N PRO A 21 -9.92 13.26 4.21
CA PRO A 21 -8.99 14.01 5.04
C PRO A 21 -8.90 13.38 6.45
N GLY A 22 -7.75 12.76 6.75
CA GLY A 22 -7.47 12.16 8.05
C GLY A 22 -7.41 10.64 8.07
N LEU A 23 -7.86 9.94 7.02
CA LEU A 23 -7.77 8.48 6.96
C LEU A 23 -6.31 8.00 7.03
N LYS A 24 -5.40 8.74 6.37
CA LYS A 24 -3.96 8.50 6.45
C LYS A 24 -3.46 8.52 7.89
N ALA A 25 -3.79 9.57 8.65
CA ALA A 25 -3.35 9.72 10.04
C ALA A 25 -3.91 8.61 10.95
N VAL A 26 -5.16 8.19 10.72
CA VAL A 26 -5.77 7.07 11.44
C VAL A 26 -5.02 5.76 11.16
N LEU A 27 -4.75 5.46 9.89
CA LEU A 27 -4.02 4.25 9.52
C LEU A 27 -2.57 4.27 10.03
N GLU A 28 -1.85 5.37 9.85
CA GLU A 28 -0.48 5.53 10.37
C GLU A 28 -0.42 5.35 11.88
N THR A 29 -1.38 5.91 12.62
CA THR A 29 -1.48 5.72 14.07
C THR A 29 -1.70 4.25 14.41
N HIS A 30 -2.62 3.58 13.71
CA HIS A 30 -2.88 2.16 13.93
C HIS A 30 -1.65 1.28 13.67
N LEU A 31 -0.95 1.48 12.55
CA LEU A 31 0.27 0.74 12.20
C LEU A 31 1.37 0.98 13.23
N LYS A 32 1.53 2.24 13.69
CA LYS A 32 2.53 2.59 14.69
C LYS A 32 2.27 1.93 16.03
N VAL A 33 1.00 1.87 16.47
CA VAL A 33 0.61 1.25 17.74
C VAL A 33 0.67 -0.28 17.66
N SER A 34 0.26 -0.87 16.54
CA SER A 34 0.13 -2.33 16.42
C SER A 34 1.42 -3.03 16.00
N LEU A 35 2.24 -2.39 15.15
CA LEU A 35 3.43 -2.98 14.54
C LEU A 35 4.71 -2.20 14.81
N GLY A 36 4.63 -0.98 15.34
CA GLY A 36 5.78 -0.07 15.48
C GLY A 36 6.31 0.46 14.14
N LYS A 37 5.51 0.36 13.07
CA LYS A 37 5.88 0.72 11.69
C LYS A 37 4.90 1.75 11.11
N GLY A 38 5.29 2.43 10.04
CA GLY A 38 4.42 3.28 9.22
C GLY A 38 3.94 2.58 7.95
N LEU A 39 3.57 3.38 6.93
CA LEU A 39 3.07 2.88 5.64
C LEU A 39 4.12 2.06 4.87
N GLU A 40 5.41 2.21 5.16
CA GLU A 40 6.50 1.42 4.58
C GLU A 40 6.37 -0.10 4.81
N VAL A 41 5.54 -0.51 5.78
CA VAL A 41 5.22 -1.94 5.97
C VAL A 41 4.51 -2.53 4.75
N ALA A 42 3.78 -1.72 3.96
CA ALA A 42 3.16 -2.19 2.72
C ALA A 42 4.17 -2.68 1.69
N TYR A 43 5.38 -2.11 1.67
CA TYR A 43 6.45 -2.53 0.75
C TYR A 43 7.30 -3.66 1.34
N SER A 44 7.67 -3.54 2.62
CA SER A 44 8.54 -4.54 3.27
C SER A 44 7.82 -5.85 3.59
N ASN A 45 6.52 -5.80 3.92
CA ASN A 45 5.69 -6.96 4.21
C ASN A 45 4.20 -6.69 3.85
N PRO A 46 3.83 -6.76 2.56
CA PRO A 46 2.48 -6.47 2.08
C PRO A 46 1.37 -7.28 2.77
N LYS A 47 1.64 -8.54 3.13
CA LYS A 47 0.70 -9.40 3.88
C LYS A 47 0.41 -8.87 5.28
N GLU A 48 1.44 -8.43 6.00
CA GLU A 48 1.31 -7.85 7.34
C GLU A 48 0.56 -6.52 7.29
N PHE A 49 0.84 -5.67 6.29
CA PHE A 49 0.07 -4.46 6.05
C PHE A 49 -1.41 -4.75 5.82
N LYS A 50 -1.75 -5.67 4.91
CA LYS A 50 -3.15 -6.07 4.64
C LYS A 50 -3.85 -6.57 5.89
N SER A 51 -3.17 -7.41 6.67
CA SER A 51 -3.73 -7.91 7.93
C SER A 51 -4.00 -6.79 8.94
N ALA A 52 -3.11 -5.80 9.06
CA ALA A 52 -3.33 -4.65 9.93
C ALA A 52 -4.50 -3.77 9.46
N VAL A 53 -4.58 -3.48 8.16
CA VAL A 53 -5.71 -2.74 7.57
C VAL A 53 -7.02 -3.49 7.80
N ALA A 54 -7.04 -4.81 7.60
CA ALA A 54 -8.23 -5.63 7.82
C ALA A 54 -8.67 -5.64 9.29
N LYS A 55 -7.73 -5.64 10.25
CA LYS A 55 -8.04 -5.50 11.69
C LYS A 55 -8.67 -4.15 12.03
N LEU A 56 -8.30 -3.09 11.31
CA LEU A 56 -8.81 -1.74 11.56
C LEU A 56 -10.16 -1.47 10.90
N PHE A 57 -10.32 -1.86 9.63
CA PHE A 57 -11.47 -1.48 8.80
C PHE A 57 -12.31 -2.67 8.31
N GLY A 58 -11.91 -3.90 8.63
CA GLY A 58 -12.51 -5.14 8.12
C GLY A 58 -11.89 -5.61 6.80
N GLU A 59 -12.01 -6.92 6.54
CA GLU A 59 -11.45 -7.60 5.34
C GLU A 59 -11.91 -6.97 4.02
N TYR A 60 -13.21 -6.65 3.91
CA TYR A 60 -13.77 -6.07 2.70
C TYR A 60 -13.18 -4.69 2.39
N SER A 61 -13.07 -3.83 3.42
CA SER A 61 -12.48 -2.50 3.29
C SER A 61 -10.98 -2.58 2.97
N ALA A 62 -10.27 -3.56 3.53
CA ALA A 62 -8.87 -3.80 3.22
C ALA A 62 -8.67 -4.18 1.75
N ARG A 63 -9.54 -5.05 1.20
CA ARG A 63 -9.53 -5.41 -0.23
C ARG A 63 -9.84 -4.20 -1.13
N LEU A 64 -10.80 -3.36 -0.74
CA LEU A 64 -11.09 -2.13 -1.49
C LEU A 64 -9.90 -1.16 -1.49
N LEU A 65 -9.24 -0.97 -0.35
CA LEU A 65 -8.04 -0.13 -0.28
C LEU A 65 -6.92 -0.67 -1.17
N GLU A 66 -6.67 -1.98 -1.13
CA GLU A 66 -5.70 -2.65 -1.98
C GLU A 66 -5.97 -2.38 -3.47
N MET A 67 -7.22 -2.53 -3.91
CA MET A 67 -7.61 -2.25 -5.30
C MET A 67 -7.37 -0.78 -5.69
N VAL A 68 -7.69 0.17 -4.80
CA VAL A 68 -7.44 1.60 -5.06
C VAL A 68 -5.95 1.91 -5.18
N VAL A 69 -5.11 1.27 -4.37
CA VAL A 69 -3.65 1.46 -4.40
C VAL A 69 -3.07 0.91 -5.69
N ILE A 70 -3.45 -0.31 -6.08
CA ILE A 70 -3.07 -0.91 -7.36
C ILE A 70 -3.46 0.01 -8.52
N ASP A 71 -4.69 0.52 -8.50
CA ASP A 71 -5.21 1.42 -9.54
C ASP A 71 -4.39 2.71 -9.68
N GLN A 72 -3.83 3.23 -8.58
CA GLN A 72 -2.97 4.41 -8.62
C GLN A 72 -1.56 4.14 -9.13
N VAL A 73 -1.04 2.94 -8.91
CA VAL A 73 0.34 2.60 -9.30
C VAL A 73 0.40 2.01 -10.70
N LYS A 74 -0.67 1.41 -11.22
CA LYS A 74 -0.70 0.83 -12.58
C LYS A 74 -0.30 1.83 -13.67
N ASP A 75 -0.69 3.10 -13.53
CA ASP A 75 -0.36 4.16 -14.49
C ASP A 75 1.14 4.46 -14.50
N VAL A 76 1.84 4.18 -13.40
CA VAL A 76 3.29 4.33 -13.24
C VAL A 76 4.04 3.11 -13.81
N LEU A 77 3.41 1.93 -13.80
CA LEU A 77 4.04 0.65 -14.18
C LEU A 77 4.14 0.42 -15.69
N GLY A 78 3.44 1.20 -16.51
CA GLY A 78 3.66 1.20 -17.96
C GLY A 78 3.38 -0.15 -18.64
N GLY A 79 2.12 -0.59 -18.68
CA GLY A 79 1.60 -1.50 -19.71
C GLY A 79 1.80 -3.01 -19.55
N SER A 80 2.42 -3.50 -18.47
CA SER A 80 2.29 -4.90 -18.06
C SER A 80 0.87 -5.19 -17.55
N GLU A 81 0.46 -6.47 -17.54
CA GLU A 81 -0.78 -6.88 -16.85
C GLU A 81 -0.80 -6.29 -15.44
N PRO A 82 -1.88 -5.58 -15.06
CA PRO A 82 -1.94 -4.92 -13.76
C PRO A 82 -1.94 -5.99 -12.65
N PRO A 83 -1.16 -5.80 -11.58
CA PRO A 83 -1.15 -6.75 -10.46
C PRO A 83 -2.55 -6.85 -9.83
N GLU A 84 -2.95 -8.03 -9.39
CA GLU A 84 -4.25 -8.27 -8.73
C GLU A 84 -4.16 -8.15 -7.20
N THR A 85 -2.93 -8.15 -6.67
CA THR A 85 -2.64 -8.10 -5.24
C THR A 85 -1.53 -7.10 -4.91
N LEU A 86 -1.52 -6.60 -3.68
CA LEU A 86 -0.46 -5.74 -3.17
C LEU A 86 0.89 -6.47 -3.16
N GLU A 87 0.88 -7.77 -2.91
CA GLU A 87 2.04 -8.64 -2.97
C GLU A 87 2.67 -8.62 -4.37
N GLU A 88 1.88 -8.88 -5.42
CA GLU A 88 2.34 -8.82 -6.81
C GLU A 88 2.82 -7.42 -7.18
N LEU A 89 2.13 -6.37 -6.74
CA LEU A 89 2.55 -4.99 -6.96
C LEU A 89 3.95 -4.73 -6.38
N VAL A 90 4.21 -5.21 -5.17
CA VAL A 90 5.52 -5.07 -4.53
C VAL A 90 6.60 -5.85 -5.28
N GLU A 91 6.30 -7.06 -5.73
CA GLU A 91 7.23 -7.87 -6.53
C GLU A 91 7.62 -7.17 -7.83
N ILE A 92 6.63 -6.64 -8.58
CA ILE A 92 6.88 -5.87 -9.81
C ILE A 92 7.74 -4.63 -9.52
N LEU A 93 7.44 -3.89 -8.45
CA LEU A 93 8.23 -2.71 -8.09
C LEU A 93 9.68 -3.07 -7.75
N LYS A 94 9.91 -4.21 -7.09
CA LYS A 94 11.26 -4.72 -6.81
C LYS A 94 12.02 -5.07 -8.08
N GLU A 95 11.36 -5.74 -9.03
CA GLU A 95 11.96 -6.08 -10.33
C GLU A 95 12.34 -4.84 -11.14
N ILE A 96 11.49 -3.81 -11.17
CA ILE A 96 11.73 -2.58 -11.94
C ILE A 96 12.86 -1.75 -11.32
N TYR A 97 12.90 -1.65 -9.99
CA TYR A 97 13.80 -0.73 -9.28
C TYR A 97 15.05 -1.39 -8.71
N GLY A 98 15.19 -2.72 -8.80
CA GLY A 98 16.39 -3.47 -8.45
C GLY A 98 16.58 -3.67 -6.95
N ASP A 99 15.49 -3.95 -6.22
CA ASP A 99 15.46 -4.21 -4.77
C ASP A 99 15.18 -5.68 -4.41
#